data_AF-A0AAW6BBL3-F1
#
_entry.id   AF-A0AAW6BBL3-F1
#
_cell.length_a   1.000
_cell.length_b   1.000
_cell.length_c   1.000
_cell.angle_alpha   90.00
_cell.angle_beta   90.00
_cell.angle_gamma   90.00
#
_symmetry.space_group_name_H-M   'P 1'
#
loop_
_entity.id
_entity.type
_entity.pdbx_description
1 polymer ?
#
loop_
_entity_poly.entity_id
_entity_poly.type
_entity_poly.pdbx_seq_one_letter_code
_entity_poly.pdbx_strand_id
1 'polypeptide(L)'
;MAKLNKEYTALLSENNNPSTNFWKLKKRIRQDAKSPGVAIDIRRSDFFVEILSLMNAGVINREDLADFSKEVTNWIDQILEWND
;
A
#
# COMPACT_ATOMS: atom_id res chain seq x y z
N MET A 1 -3.14 -3.14 6.63
CA MET A 1 -3.46 -4.59 6.74
C MET A 1 -4.66 -4.96 7.62
N ALA A 2 -4.83 -4.43 8.84
CA ALA A 2 -5.91 -4.86 9.74
C ALA A 2 -7.34 -4.76 9.14
N LYS A 3 -7.61 -3.71 8.36
CA LYS A 3 -8.88 -3.55 7.62
C LYS A 3 -9.12 -4.68 6.62
N LEU A 4 -8.12 -4.96 5.76
CA LEU A 4 -8.20 -6.02 4.75
C LEU A 4 -8.41 -7.40 5.38
N ASN A 5 -7.71 -7.70 6.47
CA ASN A 5 -7.91 -8.97 7.18
C ASN A 5 -9.36 -9.15 7.65
N LYS A 6 -9.98 -8.09 8.21
CA LYS A 6 -11.40 -8.12 8.59
C LYS A 6 -12.32 -8.34 7.39
N GLU A 7 -12.05 -7.65 6.27
CA GLU A 7 -12.80 -7.83 5.02
C GLU A 7 -12.66 -9.26 4.45
N TYR A 8 -11.47 -9.86 4.54
CA TYR A 8 -11.24 -11.23 4.08
C TYR A 8 -11.96 -12.25 4.93
N THR A 9 -11.93 -12.10 6.25
CA THR A 9 -12.73 -12.93 7.16
C THR A 9 -14.22 -12.80 6.85
N ALA A 10 -14.72 -11.59 6.57
CA ALA A 10 -16.11 -11.37 6.20
C ALA A 10 -16.48 -12.10 4.89
N LEU A 11 -15.65 -12.01 3.85
CA LEU A 11 -15.86 -12.73 2.58
C LEU A 11 -15.92 -14.25 2.77
N LEU A 12 -15.08 -14.80 3.65
CA LEU A 12 -15.10 -16.24 3.94
C LEU A 12 -16.32 -16.66 4.77
N SER A 13 -16.86 -15.75 5.58
CA SER A 13 -18.00 -15.98 6.47
C SER A 13 -19.36 -15.77 5.81
N GLU A 14 -19.41 -15.40 4.53
CA GLU A 14 -20.68 -15.24 3.79
C GLU A 14 -21.46 -16.56 3.70
N ASN A 15 -22.79 -16.48 3.74
CA ASN A 15 -23.67 -17.65 3.61
C ASN A 15 -23.82 -18.12 2.15
N ASN A 16 -22.72 -18.50 1.50
CA ASN A 16 -22.69 -19.19 0.20
C ASN A 16 -21.96 -20.53 0.32
N ASN A 17 -21.88 -21.29 -0.77
CA ASN A 17 -20.99 -22.43 -0.83
C ASN A 17 -19.52 -21.99 -0.58
N PRO A 18 -18.74 -22.73 0.23
CA PRO A 18 -17.34 -22.42 0.53
C PRO A 18 -16.46 -22.13 -0.70
N SER A 19 -16.69 -22.83 -1.82
CA SER A 19 -15.95 -22.62 -3.07
C SER A 19 -16.20 -21.23 -3.67
N THR A 20 -17.44 -20.73 -3.61
CA THR A 20 -17.79 -19.37 -4.07
C THR A 20 -17.08 -18.31 -3.23
N ASN A 21 -17.10 -18.47 -1.90
CA ASN A 21 -16.41 -17.56 -0.98
C ASN A 21 -14.90 -17.54 -1.24
N PHE A 22 -14.30 -18.72 -1.45
CA PHE A 22 -12.88 -18.85 -1.80
C PHE A 22 -12.53 -18.07 -3.09
N TRP A 23 -13.31 -18.25 -4.16
CA TRP A 23 -13.03 -17.56 -5.43
C TRP A 23 -13.25 -16.03 -5.34
N LYS A 24 -14.23 -15.57 -4.55
CA LYS A 24 -14.42 -14.15 -4.24
C LYS A 24 -13.19 -13.59 -3.52
N LEU A 25 -12.75 -14.26 -2.45
CA LEU A 25 -11.56 -13.86 -1.71
C LEU A 25 -10.32 -13.82 -2.61
N LYS A 26 -10.09 -14.87 -3.41
CA LYS A 26 -8.93 -14.95 -4.33
C LYS A 26 -8.93 -13.79 -5.33
N LYS A 27 -10.10 -13.41 -5.86
CA LYS A 27 -10.23 -12.25 -6.75
C LYS A 27 -9.88 -10.96 -6.02
N ARG A 28 -10.38 -10.77 -4.80
CA ARG A 28 -10.11 -9.59 -3.97
C ARG A 28 -8.63 -9.46 -3.61
N ILE A 29 -7.99 -10.54 -3.12
CA ILE A 29 -6.55 -10.56 -2.81
C ILE A 29 -5.71 -10.18 -4.03
N ARG A 30 -6.05 -10.68 -5.22
CA ARG A 30 -5.33 -10.31 -6.46
C ARG A 30 -5.45 -8.83 -6.82
N GLN A 31 -6.55 -8.17 -6.43
CA GLN A 31 -6.72 -6.74 -6.64
C GLN A 31 -5.93 -5.96 -5.58
N ASP A 32 -6.09 -6.34 -4.31
CA ASP A 32 -5.45 -5.66 -3.19
C ASP A 32 -3.92 -5.79 -3.23
N ALA A 33 -3.40 -6.92 -3.71
CA ALA A 33 -1.95 -7.15 -3.90
C ALA A 33 -1.30 -6.19 -4.92
N LYS A 34 -2.08 -5.43 -5.69
CA LYS A 34 -1.56 -4.39 -6.58
C LYS A 34 -1.36 -3.05 -5.87
N SER A 35 -1.85 -2.91 -4.64
CA SER A 35 -1.66 -1.71 -3.85
C SER A 35 -0.26 -1.71 -3.22
N PRO A 36 0.49 -0.59 -3.31
CA PRO A 36 1.77 -0.43 -2.62
C PRO A 36 1.69 -0.69 -1.11
N GLY A 37 0.50 -0.48 -0.50
CA GLY A 37 0.24 -0.74 0.92
C GLY A 37 0.10 -2.22 1.30
N VAL A 38 0.16 -3.12 0.32
CA VAL A 38 0.11 -4.58 0.52
C VAL A 38 1.41 -5.22 0.09
N ALA A 39 1.89 -4.88 -1.11
CA ALA A 39 3.14 -5.38 -1.64
C ALA A 39 3.81 -4.31 -2.50
N ILE A 40 5.13 -4.22 -2.36
CA ILE A 40 5.99 -3.35 -3.16
C ILE A 40 7.33 -4.05 -3.33
N ASP A 41 7.95 -3.90 -4.50
CA ASP A 41 9.30 -4.39 -4.78
C ASP A 41 10.20 -3.19 -5.04
N ILE A 42 11.05 -2.87 -4.07
CA ILE A 42 11.88 -1.66 -4.13
C ILE A 42 13.24 -2.02 -4.70
N ARG A 43 13.49 -1.54 -5.92
CA ARG A 43 14.83 -1.50 -6.50
C ARG A 43 15.50 -0.18 -6.14
N ARG A 44 16.83 -0.19 -5.94
CA ARG A 44 17.58 1.03 -5.60
C ARG A 44 17.38 2.15 -6.64
N SER A 45 17.25 1.81 -7.93
CA SER A 45 16.96 2.77 -9.00
C SER A 45 15.59 3.42 -8.91
N ASP A 46 14.63 2.73 -8.30
CA ASP A 46 13.22 3.09 -8.29
C ASP A 46 12.78 3.64 -6.92
N PHE A 47 13.71 3.72 -5.96
CA PHE A 47 13.46 4.08 -4.55
C PHE A 47 12.55 5.30 -4.41
N PHE A 48 12.89 6.40 -5.07
CA PHE A 48 12.14 7.65 -5.01
C PHE A 48 10.70 7.52 -5.56
N VAL A 49 10.55 6.83 -6.70
CA VAL A 49 9.23 6.60 -7.32
C VAL A 49 8.35 5.75 -6.40
N GLU A 50 8.94 4.75 -5.75
CA GLU A 50 8.23 3.86 -4.85
C GLU A 50 7.86 4.51 -3.51
N ILE A 51 8.71 5.40 -2.97
CA ILE A 51 8.34 6.23 -1.81
C ILE A 51 7.13 7.11 -2.14
N LEU A 52 7.14 7.77 -3.31
CA LEU A 52 6.02 8.59 -3.76
C LEU A 52 4.74 7.76 -3.96
N SER A 53 4.86 6.53 -4.48
CA SER A 53 3.72 5.62 -4.67
C SER A 53 3.07 5.24 -3.34
N LEU A 54 3.88 5.01 -2.29
CA LEU A 54 3.42 4.73 -0.93
C LEU A 54 2.75 5.95 -0.28
N MET A 55 3.33 7.15 -0.44
CA MET A 55 2.76 8.39 0.08
C MET A 55 1.41 8.72 -0.58
N ASN A 56 1.33 8.62 -1.91
CA ASN A 56 0.08 8.84 -2.66
C ASN A 56 -1.00 7.79 -2.30
N ALA A 57 -0.59 6.57 -1.95
CA ALA A 57 -1.49 5.55 -1.46
C ALA A 57 -1.91 5.76 0.02
N GLY A 58 -1.38 6.79 0.69
CA GLY A 58 -1.63 7.08 2.11
C GLY A 58 -1.09 6.01 3.05
N VAL A 59 -0.11 5.21 2.60
CA VAL A 59 0.46 4.11 3.36
C VAL A 59 1.49 4.61 4.35
N ILE A 60 2.26 5.61 3.93
CA ILE A 60 3.24 6.33 4.74
C ILE A 60 2.99 7.83 4.59
N ASN A 61 3.44 8.61 5.55
CA ASN A 61 3.41 10.07 5.54
C ASN A 61 4.83 10.65 5.61
N ARG A 62 4.92 11.97 5.72
CA ARG A 62 6.19 12.68 5.79
C ARG A 62 6.94 12.39 7.10
N GLU A 63 6.21 12.17 8.19
CA GLU A 63 6.76 11.87 9.51
C GLU A 63 7.44 10.51 9.54
N ASP A 64 6.88 9.51 8.85
CA ASP A 64 7.46 8.16 8.70
C ASP A 64 8.85 8.18 8.02
N LEU A 65 9.18 9.26 7.32
CA LEU A 65 10.42 9.45 6.57
C LEU A 65 11.41 10.39 7.27
N ALA A 66 11.12 10.84 8.49
CA ALA A 66 11.93 11.85 9.20
C ALA A 66 13.36 11.38 9.52
N ASP A 67 13.56 10.07 9.73
CA ASP A 67 14.87 9.49 10.10
C ASP A 67 15.76 9.16 8.88
N PHE A 68 15.32 9.48 7.67
CA PHE A 68 16.12 9.29 6.45
C PHE A 68 17.23 10.34 6.32
N SER A 69 18.15 10.12 5.38
CA SER A 69 19.21 11.07 5.08
C SER A 69 18.65 12.43 4.63
N LYS A 70 19.43 13.50 4.85
CA LYS A 70 19.04 14.85 4.41
C LYS A 70 18.75 14.96 2.92
N GLU A 71 19.47 14.18 2.10
CA GLU A 71 19.21 14.09 0.67
C GLU A 71 17.78 13.63 0.39
N VAL A 72 17.34 12.55 1.05
CA VAL A 72 15.98 12.01 0.87
C VAL A 72 14.94 12.95 1.46
N THR A 73 15.13 13.46 2.68
CA THR A 73 14.13 14.34 3.31
C THR A 73 13.93 15.62 2.52
N ASN A 74 15.00 16.25 2.01
CA ASN A 74 14.90 17.46 1.22
C ASN A 74 14.19 17.21 -0.12
N TRP A 75 14.41 16.06 -0.75
CA TRP A 75 13.71 15.68 -1.98
C TRP A 75 12.21 15.52 -1.74
N ILE A 76 11.80 14.90 -0.62
CA ILE A 76 10.39 14.77 -0.26
C ILE A 76 9.76 16.15 -0.02
N ASP A 77 10.44 17.00 0.75
CA ASP A 77 9.95 18.34 1.09
C ASP A 77 9.70 19.16 -0.19
N GLN A 78 10.62 19.13 -1.16
CA GLN A 78 10.45 19.80 -2.45
C GLN A 78 9.25 19.29 -3.25
N ILE A 79 8.98 17.99 -3.23
CA ILE A 79 7.84 17.41 -3.95
C ILE A 79 6.50 17.78 -3.30
N LEU A 80 6.45 17.83 -1.97
CA LEU A 80 5.25 18.25 -1.26
C LEU A 80 4.95 19.72 -1.54
N GLU A 81 5.96 20.59 -1.49
CA GLU A 81 5.83 22.01 -1.87
C GLU A 81 5.36 22.22 -3.32
N TRP A 82 5.68 21.31 -4.24
CA TRP A 82 5.22 21.37 -5.64
C TRP A 82 3.78 20.88 -5.84
N ASN A 83 3.23 20.11 -4.90
CA ASN A 83 1.88 19.53 -4.99
C ASN A 83 0.83 20.30 -4.18
N ASP A 84 1.24 21.31 -3.41
CA ASP A 84 0.39 22.27 -2.69
C ASP A 84 0.03 23.50 -3.56
#